data_AF-A0A350J7X9-F1
#
_entry.id   AF-A0A350J7X9-F1
#
_cell.length_a   1.000
_cell.length_b   1.000
_cell.length_c   1.000
_cell.angle_alpha   90.00
_cell.angle_beta   90.00
_cell.angle_gamma   90.00
#
_symmetry.space_group_name_H-M   'P 1'
#
loop_
_entity.id
_entity.type
_entity.pdbx_description
1 polymer ?
#
loop_
_entity_poly.entity_id
_entity_poly.type
_entity_poly.pdbx_seq_one_letter_code
_entity_poly.pdbx_strand_id
1 'polypeptide(L)'
;MNKKRILAGLISCTFILSSCVKYDKSWETVPTTERAPLPELDPPEDPESDPYAEGLVSAFFSGLLGREPTEEELGNNALLISTGSKTPRQLVLEITEGEEFAGRNLSDTGFVECLCISLLGMEPADAVTDFWVNGMEDGTSRETVIRSFLEYEEFNDLCEAFGYPAGESDTEEEDTQDIDTEEIKDLLLSISEE
;
A
#
# COMPACT_ATOMS: atom_id res chain seq x y z
N MET A 1 11.71 36.67 31.27
CA MET A 1 12.17 37.69 30.30
C MET A 1 12.92 36.96 29.19
N ASN A 2 12.43 37.10 27.96
CA ASN A 2 12.83 36.40 26.72
C ASN A 2 14.33 36.50 26.36
N LYS A 3 14.86 35.48 25.66
CA LYS A 3 15.16 35.53 24.20
C LYS A 3 15.84 34.26 23.64
N LYS A 4 15.09 33.57 22.75
CA LYS A 4 15.44 33.00 21.43
C LYS A 4 16.82 32.35 21.20
N ARG A 5 16.81 31.05 20.85
CA ARG A 5 17.59 30.48 19.72
C ARG A 5 16.76 29.38 19.04
N ILE A 6 16.32 29.65 17.82
CA ILE A 6 15.73 28.69 16.89
C ILE A 6 16.91 28.06 16.14
N LEU A 7 17.05 26.75 16.18
CA LEU A 7 17.86 26.00 15.20
C LEU A 7 16.94 24.96 14.56
N ALA A 8 16.80 25.10 13.25
CA ALA A 8 16.16 24.15 12.36
C ALA A 8 16.80 22.77 12.52
N GLY A 9 15.98 21.77 12.85
CA GLY A 9 16.36 20.37 12.84
C GLY A 9 16.27 19.84 11.41
N LEU A 10 17.39 19.83 10.71
CA LEU A 10 17.59 19.01 9.53
C LEU A 10 17.32 17.54 9.90
N ILE A 11 16.28 16.94 9.32
CA ILE A 11 16.19 15.48 9.23
C ILE A 11 17.21 15.06 8.16
N SER A 12 18.42 14.77 8.65
CA SER A 12 19.54 14.30 7.86
C SER A 12 19.25 12.88 7.36
N CYS A 13 18.78 12.79 6.12
CA CYS A 13 18.46 11.56 5.41
C CYS A 13 19.72 10.82 4.89
N THR A 14 20.64 10.43 5.77
CA THR A 14 21.74 9.51 5.39
C THR A 14 22.17 8.61 6.54
N PHE A 15 22.44 7.33 6.20
CA PHE A 15 22.69 6.10 7.00
C PHE A 15 21.39 5.28 7.23
N ILE A 16 21.13 4.11 6.62
CA ILE A 16 21.99 3.05 6.04
C ILE A 16 21.21 2.27 4.96
N LEU A 17 21.84 2.03 3.79
CA LEU A 17 21.52 0.91 2.89
C LEU A 17 22.08 -0.39 3.49
N SER A 18 21.25 -1.28 4.04
CA SER A 18 21.48 -2.74 4.11
C SER A 18 20.34 -3.42 4.86
N SER A 19 19.61 -4.29 4.15
CA SER A 19 18.56 -5.19 4.66
C SER A 19 17.30 -4.50 5.20
N CYS A 20 16.15 -5.04 4.80
CA CYS A 20 14.80 -4.76 5.27
C CYS A 20 14.75 -3.82 6.48
N VAL A 21 14.27 -2.58 6.26
CA VAL A 21 13.91 -1.67 7.34
C VAL A 21 13.02 -2.49 8.26
N LYS A 22 13.55 -2.80 9.45
CA LYS A 22 12.74 -3.37 10.51
C LYS A 22 11.68 -2.33 10.81
N TYR A 23 10.49 -2.62 10.30
CA TYR A 23 9.26 -1.95 10.63
C TYR A 23 9.20 -1.88 12.16
N ASP A 24 9.25 -0.68 12.73
CA ASP A 24 9.16 -0.51 14.17
C ASP A 24 7.71 -0.78 14.58
N LYS A 25 7.50 -1.94 15.20
CA LYS A 25 6.24 -2.53 15.67
C LYS A 25 5.56 -1.74 16.80
N SER A 26 5.72 -0.41 16.85
CA SER A 26 5.03 0.43 17.85
C SER A 26 3.50 0.41 17.73
N TRP A 27 2.97 -0.15 16.64
CA TRP A 27 1.55 -0.34 16.37
C TRP A 27 0.95 -1.65 16.96
N GLU A 28 1.76 -2.61 17.42
CA GLU A 28 1.32 -3.95 17.84
C GLU A 28 0.66 -4.03 19.24
N THR A 29 0.19 -2.92 19.82
CA THR A 29 -0.51 -2.94 21.13
C THR A 29 -1.92 -2.37 21.09
N VAL A 30 -2.50 -2.16 19.92
CA VAL A 30 -3.86 -1.61 19.80
C VAL A 30 -4.86 -2.75 19.60
N PRO A 31 -5.75 -3.04 20.58
CA PRO A 31 -6.75 -4.10 20.43
C PRO A 31 -7.79 -3.75 19.35
N THR A 32 -8.16 -4.76 18.56
CA THR A 32 -8.97 -4.78 17.32
C THR A 32 -10.44 -4.32 17.47
N THR A 33 -10.75 -3.25 18.20
CA THR A 33 -12.13 -2.71 18.27
C THR A 33 -12.22 -1.19 18.08
N GLU A 34 -11.10 -0.51 17.85
CA GLU A 34 -11.09 0.89 17.40
C GLU A 34 -10.18 0.98 16.18
N ARG A 35 -10.78 1.12 14.99
CA ARG A 35 -10.08 1.58 13.78
C ARG A 35 -9.16 2.72 14.19
N ALA A 36 -7.86 2.57 13.93
CA ALA A 36 -6.85 3.52 14.38
C ALA A 36 -7.31 4.94 14.02
N PRO A 37 -7.38 5.88 14.99
CA PRO A 37 -7.66 7.25 14.66
C PRO A 37 -6.60 7.69 13.65
N LEU A 38 -7.07 8.28 12.55
CA LEU A 38 -6.24 8.84 11.50
C LEU A 38 -5.04 9.56 12.14
N PRO A 39 -3.81 9.42 11.60
CA PRO A 39 -2.67 10.17 12.13
C PRO A 39 -3.08 11.63 12.25
N GLU A 40 -2.91 12.23 13.43
CA GLU A 40 -3.22 13.65 13.65
C GLU A 40 -2.21 14.46 12.84
N LEU A 41 -2.56 14.74 11.58
CA LEU A 41 -1.74 15.55 10.69
C LEU A 41 -1.85 17.01 11.12
N ASP A 42 -0.71 17.70 11.19
CA ASP A 42 -0.68 19.14 11.37
C ASP A 42 -1.61 19.79 10.32
N PRO A 43 -2.34 20.88 10.68
CA PRO A 43 -3.24 21.54 9.74
C PRO A 43 -2.50 21.86 8.45
N PRO A 44 -3.10 21.57 7.28
CA PRO A 44 -2.39 21.61 6.01
C PRO A 44 -1.83 23.01 5.76
N GLU A 45 -0.59 23.07 5.28
CA GLU A 45 0.06 24.35 4.92
C GLU A 45 -0.66 25.04 3.74
N ASP A 46 -1.39 24.27 2.92
CA ASP A 46 -2.22 24.70 1.81
C ASP A 46 -3.69 24.29 2.03
N PRO A 47 -4.67 25.22 2.09
CA PRO A 47 -6.09 24.87 2.25
C PRO A 47 -6.70 24.09 1.08
N GLU A 48 -6.02 23.97 -0.06
CA GLU A 48 -6.43 23.12 -1.18
C GLU A 48 -5.84 21.70 -1.12
N SER A 49 -4.92 21.40 -0.19
CA SER A 49 -4.33 20.08 -0.06
C SER A 49 -5.14 19.15 0.85
N ASP A 50 -5.15 17.86 0.50
CA ASP A 50 -5.77 16.81 1.31
C ASP A 50 -4.66 15.92 1.91
N PRO A 51 -4.28 16.14 3.17
CA PRO A 51 -3.13 15.47 3.75
C PRO A 51 -3.36 13.96 3.95
N TYR A 52 -4.62 13.51 3.97
CA TYR A 52 -4.94 12.08 4.00
C TYR A 52 -4.76 11.44 2.62
N ALA A 53 -5.17 12.13 1.54
CA ALA A 53 -4.91 11.66 0.19
C ALA A 53 -3.40 11.63 -0.10
N GLU A 54 -2.67 12.66 0.31
CA GLU A 54 -1.21 12.72 0.19
C GLU A 54 -0.54 11.56 0.93
N GLY A 55 -0.97 11.28 2.17
CA GLY A 55 -0.47 10.16 2.96
C GLY A 55 -0.70 8.81 2.27
N LEU A 56 -1.87 8.60 1.69
CA LEU A 56 -2.20 7.38 0.94
C LEU A 56 -1.34 7.22 -0.31
N VAL A 57 -1.15 8.30 -1.08
CA VAL A 57 -0.28 8.31 -2.26
C VAL A 57 1.16 7.99 -1.87
N SER A 58 1.70 8.65 -0.84
CA SER A 58 3.05 8.37 -0.33
C SER A 58 3.20 6.92 0.11
N ALA A 59 2.20 6.34 0.79
CA ALA A 59 2.24 4.94 1.21
C ALA A 59 2.37 3.98 0.01
N PHE A 60 1.60 4.19 -1.05
CA PHE A 60 1.68 3.36 -2.26
C PHE A 60 3.00 3.52 -3.01
N PHE A 61 3.50 4.75 -3.18
CA PHE A 61 4.80 4.98 -3.83
C PHE A 61 5.94 4.35 -3.02
N SER A 62 5.97 4.57 -1.71
CA SER A 62 7.04 4.05 -0.85
C SER A 62 6.99 2.52 -0.74
N GLY A 63 5.80 1.91 -0.68
CA GLY A 63 5.65 0.46 -0.68
C GLY A 63 6.01 -0.19 -2.03
N LEU A 64 5.37 0.28 -3.11
CA LEU A 64 5.46 -0.36 -4.42
C LEU A 64 6.71 0.03 -5.21
N LEU A 65 7.27 1.22 -5.01
CA LEU A 65 8.44 1.70 -5.76
C LEU A 65 9.69 1.85 -4.87
N GLY A 66 9.54 1.88 -3.54
CA GLY A 66 10.68 2.07 -2.63
C GLY A 66 11.22 3.50 -2.63
N ARG A 67 10.41 4.48 -3.03
CA ARG A 67 10.74 5.91 -3.01
C ARG A 67 9.51 6.74 -2.66
N GLU A 68 9.75 7.97 -2.20
CA GLU A 68 8.68 8.96 -2.10
C GLU A 68 8.24 9.44 -3.50
N PRO A 69 6.97 9.85 -3.66
CA PRO A 69 6.53 10.54 -4.85
C PRO A 69 7.24 11.89 -4.98
N THR A 70 7.42 12.36 -6.22
CA THR A 70 7.77 13.76 -6.47
C THR A 70 6.61 14.68 -6.05
N GLU A 71 6.89 15.97 -5.86
CA GLU A 71 5.87 16.96 -5.50
C GLU A 71 4.72 17.01 -6.54
N GLU A 72 5.03 16.84 -7.83
CA GLU A 72 4.03 16.76 -8.90
C GLU A 72 3.22 15.46 -8.85
N GLU A 73 3.85 14.31 -8.66
CA GLU A 73 3.15 13.02 -8.51
C GLU A 73 2.23 13.02 -7.28
N LEU A 74 2.71 13.57 -6.16
CA LEU A 74 1.96 13.66 -4.92
C LEU A 74 0.72 14.55 -5.08
N GLY A 75 0.93 15.80 -5.50
CA GLY A 75 -0.15 16.79 -5.63
C GLY A 75 -1.20 16.37 -6.65
N ASN A 76 -0.79 15.86 -7.81
CA ASN A 76 -1.73 15.44 -8.86
C ASN A 76 -2.57 14.24 -8.42
N ASN A 77 -1.95 13.20 -7.84
CA ASN A 77 -2.70 12.01 -7.43
C ASN A 77 -3.58 12.28 -6.20
N ALA A 78 -3.10 13.06 -5.24
CA ALA A 78 -3.89 13.44 -4.07
C ALA A 78 -5.14 14.26 -4.47
N LEU A 79 -5.00 15.18 -5.43
CA LEU A 79 -6.13 15.92 -5.98
C LEU A 79 -7.14 15.01 -6.70
N LEU A 80 -6.66 14.05 -7.50
CA LEU A 80 -7.55 13.12 -8.22
C LEU A 80 -8.31 12.20 -7.25
N ILE A 81 -7.65 11.75 -6.18
CA ILE A 81 -8.26 10.91 -5.14
C ILE A 81 -9.27 11.71 -4.31
N SER A 82 -8.88 12.87 -3.79
CA SER A 82 -9.76 13.73 -2.98
C SER A 82 -11.01 14.21 -3.72
N THR A 83 -10.92 14.40 -5.04
CA THR A 83 -12.07 14.76 -5.88
C THR A 83 -12.89 13.55 -6.36
N GLY A 84 -12.45 12.33 -6.07
CA GLY A 84 -13.09 11.09 -6.53
C GLY A 84 -12.94 10.83 -8.03
N SER A 85 -12.02 11.54 -8.71
CA SER A 85 -11.73 11.36 -10.13
C SER A 85 -10.82 10.15 -10.40
N LYS A 86 -10.11 9.67 -9.36
CA LYS A 86 -9.29 8.45 -9.35
C LYS A 86 -9.50 7.70 -8.06
N THR A 87 -9.65 6.38 -8.11
CA THR A 87 -9.72 5.53 -6.91
C THR A 87 -8.32 5.09 -6.45
N PRO A 88 -8.13 4.76 -5.16
CA PRO A 88 -6.90 4.11 -4.68
C PRO A 88 -6.53 2.86 -5.50
N ARG A 89 -7.50 2.02 -5.85
CA ARG A 89 -7.33 0.86 -6.72
C ARG A 89 -6.72 1.25 -8.08
N GLN A 90 -7.27 2.27 -8.74
CA GLN A 90 -6.75 2.75 -10.02
C GLN A 90 -5.30 3.25 -9.90
N LEU A 91 -4.97 3.95 -8.81
CA LEU A 91 -3.59 4.39 -8.58
C LEU A 91 -2.61 3.21 -8.43
N VAL A 92 -2.98 2.16 -7.69
CA VAL A 92 -2.13 0.97 -7.54
C VAL A 92 -1.92 0.28 -8.90
N LEU A 93 -2.98 0.14 -9.71
CA LEU A 93 -2.87 -0.42 -11.05
C LEU A 93 -1.94 0.42 -11.93
N GLU A 94 -2.11 1.75 -11.98
CA GLU A 94 -1.24 2.65 -12.74
C GLU A 94 0.24 2.55 -12.32
N ILE A 95 0.52 2.48 -11.02
CA ILE A 95 1.89 2.34 -10.49
C ILE A 95 2.49 1.00 -10.92
N THR A 96 1.74 -0.09 -10.77
CA THR A 96 2.23 -1.46 -11.03
C THR A 96 2.35 -1.81 -12.52
N GLU A 97 1.54 -1.17 -13.36
CA GLU A 97 1.65 -1.24 -14.83
C GLU A 97 2.79 -0.37 -15.39
N GLY A 98 3.31 0.57 -14.59
CA GLY A 98 4.37 1.50 -14.98
C GLY A 98 5.73 0.81 -15.20
N GLU A 99 6.54 1.40 -16.10
CA GLU A 99 7.90 0.93 -16.38
C GLU A 99 8.81 0.92 -15.15
N GLU A 100 8.56 1.80 -14.18
CA GLU A 100 9.35 1.87 -12.96
C GLU A 100 9.19 0.62 -12.08
N PHE A 101 7.94 0.20 -11.86
CA PHE A 101 7.65 -1.02 -11.10
C PHE A 101 8.20 -2.25 -11.83
N ALA A 102 7.98 -2.34 -13.16
CA ALA A 102 8.54 -3.40 -13.99
C ALA A 102 10.08 -3.43 -13.94
N GLY A 103 10.73 -2.26 -13.94
CA GLY A 103 12.18 -2.09 -13.87
C GLY A 103 12.82 -2.58 -12.57
N ARG A 104 12.02 -2.81 -11.51
CA ARG A 104 12.51 -3.41 -10.26
C ARG A 104 12.96 -4.86 -10.43
N ASN A 105 12.51 -5.56 -11.47
CA ASN A 105 12.89 -6.95 -11.78
C ASN A 105 12.78 -7.88 -10.56
N LEU A 106 11.68 -7.76 -9.79
CA LEU A 106 11.43 -8.60 -8.62
C LEU A 106 11.31 -10.07 -9.04
N SER A 107 11.83 -10.99 -8.22
CA SER A 107 11.48 -12.41 -8.30
C SER A 107 10.00 -12.60 -7.97
N ASP A 108 9.41 -13.74 -8.30
CA ASP A 108 8.01 -14.02 -8.00
C ASP A 108 7.73 -13.96 -6.49
N THR A 109 8.62 -14.54 -5.67
CA THR A 109 8.59 -14.40 -4.21
C THR A 109 8.64 -12.92 -3.78
N GLY A 110 9.65 -12.17 -4.25
CA GLY A 110 9.81 -10.77 -3.85
C GLY A 110 8.68 -9.86 -4.36
N PHE A 111 8.01 -10.24 -5.44
CA PHE A 111 6.83 -9.57 -5.95
C PHE A 111 5.63 -9.78 -5.00
N VAL A 112 5.36 -11.02 -4.58
CA VAL A 112 4.26 -11.31 -3.63
C VAL A 112 4.52 -10.68 -2.26
N GLU A 113 5.75 -10.76 -1.75
CA GLU A 113 6.14 -10.11 -0.49
C GLU A 113 5.96 -8.59 -0.56
N CYS A 114 6.30 -7.98 -1.70
CA CYS A 114 6.09 -6.54 -1.93
C CYS A 114 4.61 -6.18 -1.85
N LEU A 115 3.72 -6.97 -2.43
CA LEU A 115 2.27 -6.72 -2.39
C LEU A 115 1.69 -6.89 -0.99
N CYS A 116 2.08 -7.94 -0.25
CA CYS A 116 1.64 -8.16 1.13
C CYS A 116 1.96 -6.95 2.01
N ILE A 117 3.20 -6.47 1.94
CA ILE A 117 3.66 -5.33 2.77
C ILE A 117 2.99 -4.04 2.32
N SER A 118 2.91 -3.79 1.00
CA SER A 118 2.51 -2.49 0.46
C SER A 118 1.00 -2.28 0.41
N LEU A 119 0.24 -3.35 0.21
CA LEU A 119 -1.21 -3.27 -0.03
C LEU A 119 -2.04 -3.81 1.13
N LEU A 120 -1.50 -4.72 1.93
CA LEU A 120 -2.21 -5.31 3.07
C LEU A 120 -1.62 -4.88 4.41
N GLY A 121 -0.44 -4.24 4.40
CA GLY A 121 0.24 -3.82 5.64
C GLY A 121 0.70 -4.99 6.53
N MET A 122 0.82 -6.20 5.97
CA MET A 122 1.12 -7.41 6.73
C MET A 122 2.46 -8.05 6.33
N GLU A 123 3.03 -8.84 7.25
CA GLU A 123 4.20 -9.66 6.96
C GLU A 123 3.79 -10.83 6.06
N PRO A 124 4.52 -11.10 4.96
CA PRO A 124 4.19 -12.19 4.06
C PRO A 124 4.30 -13.54 4.79
N ALA A 125 3.24 -14.33 4.74
CA ALA A 125 3.24 -15.71 5.23
C ALA A 125 3.73 -16.67 4.14
N ASP A 126 4.45 -17.73 4.54
CA ASP A 126 4.98 -18.75 3.62
C ASP A 126 3.87 -19.33 2.74
N ALA A 127 2.70 -19.62 3.32
CA ALA A 127 1.60 -20.24 2.57
C ALA A 127 0.96 -19.30 1.53
N VAL A 128 0.89 -17.99 1.79
CA VAL A 128 0.43 -16.98 0.81
C VAL A 128 1.45 -16.85 -0.31
N THR A 129 2.73 -16.79 0.05
CA THR A 129 3.83 -16.68 -0.91
C THR A 129 3.90 -17.91 -1.81
N ASP A 130 3.84 -19.11 -1.24
CA ASP A 130 3.88 -20.37 -1.97
C ASP A 130 2.70 -20.51 -2.94
N PHE A 131 1.49 -20.14 -2.53
CA PHE A 131 0.32 -20.20 -3.41
C PHE A 131 0.50 -19.35 -4.66
N TRP A 132 0.87 -18.07 -4.47
CA TRP A 132 0.98 -17.15 -5.59
C TRP A 132 2.19 -17.45 -6.48
N VAL A 133 3.31 -17.88 -5.89
CA VAL A 133 4.48 -18.32 -6.66
C VAL A 133 4.15 -19.55 -7.51
N ASN A 134 3.54 -20.58 -6.92
CA ASN A 134 3.12 -21.77 -7.68
C ASN A 134 2.09 -21.40 -8.76
N GLY A 135 1.14 -20.52 -8.45
CA GLY A 135 0.17 -20.01 -9.41
C GLY A 135 0.84 -19.31 -10.60
N MET A 136 1.87 -18.51 -10.37
CA MET A 136 2.64 -17.85 -11.43
C MET A 136 3.49 -18.85 -12.23
N GLU A 137 4.05 -19.89 -11.60
CA GLU A 137 4.72 -21.00 -12.28
C GLU A 137 3.77 -21.77 -13.21
N ASP A 138 2.50 -21.91 -12.81
CA ASP A 138 1.43 -22.55 -13.58
C ASP A 138 0.74 -21.63 -14.61
N GLY A 139 1.18 -20.38 -14.73
CA GLY A 139 0.79 -19.45 -15.79
C GLY A 139 -0.12 -18.29 -15.36
N THR A 140 -0.40 -18.13 -14.07
CA THR A 140 -1.08 -16.93 -13.54
C THR A 140 -0.24 -15.70 -13.81
N SER A 141 -0.85 -14.65 -14.38
CA SER A 141 -0.14 -13.40 -14.65
C SER A 141 0.05 -12.57 -13.38
N ARG A 142 1.14 -11.80 -13.28
CA ARG A 142 1.35 -10.84 -12.19
C ARG A 142 0.22 -9.80 -12.08
N GLU A 143 -0.38 -9.44 -13.20
CA GLU A 143 -1.53 -8.56 -13.28
C GLU A 143 -2.74 -9.17 -12.55
N THR A 144 -3.00 -10.47 -12.78
CA THR A 144 -4.03 -11.24 -12.06
C THR A 144 -3.75 -11.30 -10.56
N VAL A 145 -2.48 -11.49 -10.16
CA VAL A 145 -2.08 -11.48 -8.75
C VAL A 145 -2.37 -10.11 -8.12
N ILE A 146 -1.93 -9.00 -8.74
CA ILE A 146 -2.20 -7.64 -8.25
C ILE A 146 -3.70 -7.42 -8.05
N ARG A 147 -4.51 -7.73 -9.06
CA ARG A 147 -5.97 -7.56 -8.96
C ARG A 147 -6.57 -8.38 -7.82
N SER A 148 -6.08 -9.59 -7.61
CA SER A 148 -6.55 -10.45 -6.50
C SER A 148 -6.23 -9.85 -5.12
N PHE A 149 -5.05 -9.26 -4.96
CA PHE A 149 -4.68 -8.53 -3.72
C PHE A 149 -5.57 -7.30 -3.47
N LEU A 150 -6.03 -6.64 -4.54
CA LEU A 150 -6.93 -5.49 -4.42
C LEU A 150 -8.36 -5.88 -4.03
N GLU A 151 -8.70 -7.18 -4.07
CA GLU A 151 -9.99 -7.71 -3.59
C GLU A 151 -9.98 -8.09 -2.10
N TYR A 152 -8.83 -8.01 -1.42
CA TYR A 152 -8.75 -8.35 -0.01
C TYR A 152 -9.30 -7.23 0.88
N GLU A 153 -9.93 -7.64 1.99
CA GLU A 153 -10.54 -6.71 2.95
C GLU A 153 -9.48 -5.78 3.55
N GLU A 154 -8.27 -6.29 3.78
CA GLU A 154 -7.14 -5.52 4.30
C GLU A 154 -6.75 -4.37 3.38
N PHE A 155 -6.88 -4.52 2.06
CA PHE A 155 -6.64 -3.41 1.12
C PHE A 155 -7.73 -2.33 1.26
N ASN A 156 -8.99 -2.74 1.42
CA ASN A 156 -10.07 -1.79 1.68
C ASN A 156 -9.87 -1.07 3.02
N ASP A 157 -9.54 -1.81 4.08
CA ASP A 157 -9.25 -1.27 5.41
C ASP A 157 -8.08 -0.30 5.39
N LEU A 158 -7.02 -0.59 4.63
CA LEU A 158 -5.90 0.32 4.43
C LEU A 158 -6.37 1.64 3.80
N CYS A 159 -7.12 1.60 2.71
CA CYS A 159 -7.64 2.81 2.05
C CYS A 159 -8.58 3.59 2.99
N GLU A 160 -9.43 2.87 3.69
CA GLU A 160 -10.37 3.39 4.66
C GLU A 160 -9.66 4.04 5.86
N ALA A 161 -8.50 3.53 6.28
CA ALA A 161 -7.65 4.16 7.28
C ALA A 161 -7.02 5.49 6.80
N PHE A 162 -7.15 5.85 5.53
CA PHE A 162 -6.87 7.21 5.01
C PHE A 162 -8.15 7.97 4.63
N GLY A 163 -9.34 7.43 4.94
CA GLY A 163 -10.61 8.09 4.68
C GLY A 163 -11.13 7.94 3.25
N TYR A 164 -10.56 7.03 2.44
CA TYR A 164 -10.95 6.83 1.05
C TYR A 164 -11.46 5.40 0.81
N PRO A 165 -12.55 5.23 0.03
CA PRO A 165 -12.94 3.90 -0.43
C PRO A 165 -11.90 3.38 -1.45
N ALA A 166 -11.58 2.09 -1.40
CA ALA A 166 -10.64 1.46 -2.33
C ALA A 166 -11.06 1.60 -3.82
N GLY A 167 -12.37 1.56 -4.09
CA GLY A 167 -12.97 1.55 -5.42
C GLY A 167 -13.33 0.13 -5.89
N GLU A 168 -14.39 0.05 -6.69
CA GLU A 168 -14.91 -1.21 -7.21
C GLU A 168 -13.98 -1.81 -8.28
N SER A 169 -14.02 -3.14 -8.42
CA SER A 169 -13.35 -3.85 -9.51
C SER A 169 -14.10 -3.61 -10.83
N ASP A 170 -13.40 -3.14 -11.87
CA ASP A 170 -13.98 -2.92 -13.21
C ASP A 170 -14.27 -4.24 -13.98
N THR A 171 -14.19 -5.40 -13.33
CA THR A 171 -14.37 -6.70 -14.00
C THR A 171 -15.85 -6.94 -14.32
N GLU A 172 -16.25 -6.60 -15.54
CA GLU A 172 -17.30 -7.34 -16.22
C GLU A 172 -16.87 -8.82 -16.31
N GLU A 173 -17.73 -9.72 -15.86
CA GLU A 173 -17.50 -11.16 -15.74
C GLU A 173 -17.13 -11.81 -17.09
N GLU A 174 -15.86 -11.80 -17.49
CA GLU A 174 -15.39 -12.64 -18.59
C GLU A 174 -13.90 -13.02 -18.39
N ASP A 175 -13.67 -14.32 -18.25
CA ASP A 175 -12.38 -15.03 -18.33
C ASP A 175 -11.32 -14.82 -17.22
N THR A 176 -11.71 -14.67 -15.94
CA THR A 176 -10.78 -15.07 -14.87
C THR A 176 -10.66 -16.60 -14.89
N GLN A 177 -9.44 -17.11 -15.13
CA GLN A 177 -9.10 -18.50 -14.78
C GLN A 177 -9.61 -18.78 -13.36
N ASP A 178 -10.12 -20.01 -13.14
CA ASP A 178 -10.61 -20.55 -11.86
C ASP A 178 -9.50 -20.54 -10.77
N ILE A 179 -9.03 -19.36 -10.38
CA ILE A 179 -8.15 -19.18 -9.23
C ILE A 179 -9.08 -19.11 -8.04
N ASP A 180 -9.12 -20.19 -7.27
CA ASP A 180 -9.90 -20.29 -6.03
C ASP A 180 -9.23 -19.42 -4.94
N THR A 181 -9.41 -18.10 -5.07
CA THR A 181 -8.86 -17.11 -4.14
C THR A 181 -9.54 -17.14 -2.78
N GLU A 182 -10.70 -17.81 -2.65
CA GLU A 182 -11.40 -17.97 -1.37
C GLU A 182 -10.59 -18.84 -0.39
N GLU A 183 -9.87 -19.86 -0.88
CA GLU A 183 -8.96 -20.66 -0.03
C GLU A 183 -7.87 -19.77 0.61
N ILE A 184 -7.38 -18.76 -0.12
CA ILE A 184 -6.36 -17.84 0.37
C ILE A 184 -6.95 -16.75 1.26
N LYS A 185 -8.18 -16.29 0.97
CA LYS A 185 -8.88 -15.36 1.86
C LYS A 185 -9.12 -16.00 3.23
N ASP A 186 -9.60 -17.24 3.27
CA ASP A 186 -9.77 -17.99 4.52
C ASP A 186 -8.44 -18.18 5.27
N LEU A 187 -7.36 -18.42 4.53
CA LEU A 187 -6.02 -18.54 5.10
C LEU A 187 -5.53 -17.21 5.70
N LEU A 188 -5.72 -16.09 5.01
CA LEU A 188 -5.36 -14.76 5.51
C LEU A 188 -6.19 -14.37 6.74
N LEU A 189 -7.49 -14.65 6.71
CA LEU A 189 -8.39 -14.46 7.86
C LEU A 189 -7.92 -15.27 9.08
N SER A 190 -7.39 -16.48 8.86
CA SER A 190 -6.85 -17.30 9.94
C SER A 190 -5.53 -16.78 10.52
N ILE A 191 -4.75 -16.01 9.74
CA ILE A 191 -3.49 -15.40 10.18
C ILE A 191 -3.75 -14.09 10.95
N SER A 192 -4.83 -13.36 10.65
CA SER A 192 -5.17 -12.10 11.32
C SER A 192 -5.87 -12.28 12.68
N GLU A 193 -6.35 -13.48 13.00
CA GLU A 193 -7.02 -13.81 14.28
C GLU A 193 -6.06 -14.32 15.39
N GLU A 194 -4.75 -14.50 15.11
CA GLU A 194 -3.73 -14.98 16.06
C GLU A 194 -2.94 -13.86 16.77
#